data_AF-A0A536CWK8-F1
#
_entry.id   AF-A0A536CWK8-F1
#
_cell.length_a   1.000
_cell.length_b   1.000
_cell.length_c   1.000
_cell.angle_alpha   90.00
_cell.angle_beta   90.00
_cell.angle_gamma   90.00
#
_symmetry.space_group_name_H-M   'P 1'
#
loop_
_entity.id
_entity.type
_entity.pdbx_description
1 polymer ?
#
loop_
_entity_poly.entity_id
_entity_poly.type
_entity_poly.pdbx_seq_one_letter_code
_entity_poly.pdbx_strand_id
1 'polypeptide(L)'
;MQRTSDLKLDGNAIGGLLGEIFSLEMTAAESTCGGCGAINAIGRVDVYTNAPGVVMRCPSCTHVLMRIVRGKGRYWIDLSGIRTLELKAGP
;
A
#
# COMPACT_ATOMS: atom_id res chain seq x y z
N MET A 1 19.39 10.46 21.94
CA MET A 1 18.29 10.71 20.97
C MET A 1 18.56 9.84 19.75
N GLN A 2 17.89 8.68 19.63
CA GLN A 2 18.10 7.76 18.49
C GLN A 2 17.33 8.30 17.28
N ARG A 3 18.02 8.55 16.17
CA ARG A 3 17.41 8.99 14.91
C ARG A 3 16.77 7.77 14.25
N THR A 4 15.45 7.65 14.31
CA THR A 4 14.71 6.61 13.58
C THR A 4 14.75 6.96 12.10
N SER A 5 15.66 6.35 11.35
CA SER A 5 15.71 6.47 9.90
C SER A 5 14.51 5.73 9.30
N ASP A 6 13.60 6.43 8.65
CA ASP A 6 12.51 5.81 7.90
C ASP A 6 13.09 5.09 6.68
N LEU A 7 13.12 3.75 6.72
CA LEU A 7 13.47 2.91 5.58
C LEU A 7 12.33 2.99 4.56
N LYS A 8 12.54 3.82 3.54
CA LYS A 8 11.65 3.97 2.39
C LYS A 8 11.90 2.82 1.41
N LEU A 9 10.88 2.02 1.16
CA LEU A 9 10.92 0.91 0.22
C LEU A 9 9.89 1.14 -0.89
N ASP A 10 10.14 0.54 -2.05
CA ASP A 10 9.20 0.49 -3.16
C ASP A 10 8.06 -0.51 -2.88
N GLY A 11 6.90 -0.28 -3.50
CA GLY A 11 5.66 -1.06 -3.33
C GLY A 11 5.82 -2.56 -3.53
N ASN A 12 6.76 -3.00 -4.36
CA ASN A 12 7.02 -4.41 -4.60
C ASN A 12 7.47 -5.16 -3.33
N ALA A 13 8.03 -4.47 -2.34
CA ALA A 13 8.51 -5.08 -1.09
C ALA A 13 7.40 -5.71 -0.23
N ILE A 14 6.13 -5.34 -0.46
CA ILE A 14 4.97 -5.89 0.27
C ILE A 14 4.18 -6.92 -0.54
N GLY A 15 4.66 -7.34 -1.72
CA GLY A 15 3.95 -8.29 -2.58
C GLY A 15 3.58 -9.60 -1.88
N GLY A 16 4.48 -10.17 -1.07
CA GLY A 16 4.19 -11.38 -0.28
C GLY A 16 3.08 -11.17 0.76
N LEU A 17 3.07 -10.03 1.46
CA LEU A 17 2.04 -9.67 2.43
C LEU A 17 0.67 -9.45 1.75
N LEU A 18 0.68 -8.83 0.57
CA LEU A 18 -0.51 -8.64 -0.22
C LEU A 18 -1.06 -9.97 -0.74
N GLY A 19 -0.21 -10.92 -1.13
CA GLY A 19 -0.61 -12.28 -1.50
C GLY A 19 -1.16 -13.12 -0.34
N GLU A 20 -0.74 -12.86 0.90
CA GLU A 20 -1.33 -13.48 2.10
C GLU A 20 -2.77 -13.00 2.38
N ILE A 21 -3.11 -11.80 1.90
CA ILE A 21 -4.38 -11.11 2.19
C ILE A 21 -5.36 -11.21 1.01
N PHE A 22 -4.85 -11.02 -0.20
CA PHE A 22 -5.57 -11.06 -1.45
C PHE A 22 -5.02 -12.24 -2.26
N SER A 23 -5.87 -13.19 -2.67
CA SER A 23 -5.43 -14.32 -3.52
C SER A 23 -4.98 -13.90 -4.93
N LEU A 24 -5.02 -12.60 -5.26
CA LEU A 24 -4.62 -12.01 -6.53
C LEU A 24 -3.28 -11.29 -6.36
N GLU A 25 -2.48 -11.27 -7.42
CA GLU A 25 -1.26 -10.46 -7.50
C GLU A 25 -1.65 -8.97 -7.42
N MET A 26 -1.26 -8.29 -6.34
CA MET A 26 -1.68 -6.91 -6.05
C MET A 26 -0.66 -5.86 -6.48
N THR A 27 0.59 -6.22 -6.80
CA THR A 27 1.60 -5.21 -7.19
C THR A 27 1.25 -4.57 -8.53
N ALA A 28 0.55 -5.28 -9.41
CA ALA A 28 0.03 -4.74 -10.68
C ALA A 28 -1.33 -4.01 -10.56
N ALA A 29 -1.99 -4.01 -9.39
CA ALA A 29 -3.27 -3.35 -9.22
C ALA A 29 -3.14 -1.83 -9.39
N GLU A 30 -4.06 -1.20 -10.11
CA GLU A 30 -4.06 0.25 -10.29
C GLU A 30 -4.96 0.92 -9.25
N SER A 31 -4.46 1.99 -8.63
CA SER A 31 -5.17 2.76 -7.62
C SER A 31 -5.34 4.20 -8.07
N THR A 32 -6.55 4.74 -7.94
CA THR A 32 -6.83 6.16 -8.12
C THR A 32 -6.74 6.88 -6.78
N CYS A 33 -5.86 7.87 -6.67
CA CYS A 33 -5.69 8.65 -5.45
C CYS A 33 -6.96 9.45 -5.09
N GLY A 34 -7.46 9.31 -3.86
CA GLY A 34 -8.57 10.10 -3.34
C GLY A 34 -8.27 11.60 -3.26
N GLY A 35 -7.01 11.97 -2.95
CA GLY A 35 -6.55 13.35 -2.85
C GLY A 35 -6.35 14.10 -4.18
N CYS A 36 -5.52 13.58 -5.09
CA CYS A 36 -5.17 14.27 -6.35
C CYS A 36 -5.71 13.62 -7.63
N GLY A 37 -6.34 12.45 -7.54
CA GLY A 37 -6.85 11.72 -8.71
C GLY A 37 -5.80 10.99 -9.55
N ALA A 38 -4.50 11.08 -9.20
CA ALA A 38 -3.46 10.36 -9.93
C ALA A 38 -3.66 8.84 -9.86
N ILE A 39 -3.49 8.17 -11.00
CA ILE A 39 -3.55 6.71 -11.13
C ILE A 39 -2.12 6.17 -10.99
N ASN A 40 -1.92 5.25 -10.04
CA ASN A 40 -0.63 4.60 -9.82
C ASN A 40 -0.82 3.11 -9.53
N ALA A 41 0.05 2.29 -10.11
CA ALA A 41 0.17 0.88 -9.72
C ALA A 41 0.63 0.78 -8.26
N ILE A 42 0.03 -0.13 -7.49
CA ILE A 42 0.36 -0.35 -6.08
C ILE A 42 1.84 -0.71 -5.90
N GLY A 43 2.44 -1.45 -6.84
CA GLY A 43 3.86 -1.81 -6.80
C GLY A 43 4.83 -0.63 -6.92
N ARG A 44 4.38 0.58 -7.34
CA ARG A 44 5.25 1.75 -7.59
C ARG A 44 5.11 2.89 -6.57
N VAL A 45 4.42 2.65 -5.47
CA VAL A 45 4.19 3.64 -4.42
C VAL A 45 5.24 3.58 -3.32
N ASP A 46 5.42 4.69 -2.62
CA ASP A 46 6.31 4.75 -1.47
C ASP A 46 5.70 3.99 -0.27
N VAL A 47 6.41 2.97 0.20
CA VAL A 47 6.02 2.14 1.33
C VAL A 47 6.91 2.42 2.54
N TYR A 48 6.26 2.69 3.67
CA TYR A 48 6.90 2.88 4.97
C TYR A 48 6.62 1.66 5.84
N THR A 49 7.67 0.92 6.23
CA THR A 49 7.58 -0.35 6.97
C THR A 49 7.98 -0.27 8.44
N ASN A 50 8.41 0.91 8.93
CA ASN A 50 8.91 1.11 10.29
C ASN A 50 7.87 1.68 11.28
N ALA A 51 6.58 1.60 10.93
CA ALA A 51 5.45 1.89 11.81
C ALA A 51 4.84 0.55 12.29
N PRO A 52 3.87 0.51 13.24
CA PRO A 52 3.14 -0.72 13.59
C PRO A 52 2.35 -1.36 12.42
N GLY A 53 2.59 -0.94 11.19
CA GLY A 53 2.01 -1.41 9.94
C GLY A 53 2.72 -0.83 8.72
N VAL A 54 2.22 -1.18 7.55
CA VAL A 54 2.62 -0.70 6.24
C VAL A 54 1.75 0.50 5.86
N VAL A 55 2.38 1.61 5.47
CA VAL A 55 1.66 2.79 4.95
C VAL A 55 2.11 3.08 3.53
N MET A 56 1.13 3.21 2.63
CA MET A 56 1.32 3.53 1.22
C MET A 56 0.86 4.96 0.95
N ARG A 57 1.71 5.75 0.30
CA ARG A 57 1.42 7.14 -0.07
C ARG A 57 1.44 7.35 -1.57
N CYS A 58 0.59 8.25 -2.05
CA CYS A 58 0.59 8.71 -3.43
C CYS A 58 1.94 9.38 -3.74
N PRO A 59 2.68 8.96 -4.77
CA PRO A 59 3.95 9.59 -5.12
C PRO A 59 3.77 11.04 -5.61
N SER A 60 2.59 11.38 -6.15
CA SER A 60 2.30 12.71 -6.69
C SER A 60 1.97 13.76 -5.62
N CYS A 61 1.27 13.37 -4.54
CA CYS A 61 0.77 14.33 -3.55
C CYS A 61 0.97 13.90 -2.09
N THR A 62 1.64 12.78 -1.84
CA THR A 62 1.91 12.19 -0.50
C THR A 62 0.68 11.80 0.32
N HIS A 63 -0.54 11.92 -0.24
CA HIS A 63 -1.77 11.47 0.40
C HIS A 63 -1.68 9.98 0.74
N VAL A 64 -2.17 9.60 1.93
CA VAL A 64 -2.14 8.19 2.34
C VAL A 64 -3.23 7.45 1.58
N LEU A 65 -2.83 6.47 0.77
CA LEU A 65 -3.74 5.68 -0.06
C LEU A 65 -4.22 4.44 0.71
N MET A 66 -3.30 3.73 1.36
CA MET A 66 -3.58 2.49 2.06
C MET A 66 -2.76 2.36 3.35
N ARG A 67 -3.35 1.70 4.35
CA ARG A 67 -2.65 1.27 5.58
C ARG A 67 -2.95 -0.20 5.84
N ILE A 68 -1.93 -0.99 6.16
CA ILE A 68 -2.07 -2.39 6.55
C ILE A 68 -1.40 -2.58 7.90
N VAL A 69 -2.14 -3.08 8.89
CA VAL A 69 -1.61 -3.43 10.22
C VAL A 69 -1.80 -4.92 10.44
N ARG A 70 -0.74 -5.61 10.88
CA ARG A 70 -0.78 -7.02 11.29
C ARG A 70 -0.61 -7.11 12.80
N GLY A 71 -1.51 -7.80 13.49
CA GLY A 71 -1.39 -8.00 14.94
C GLY A 71 -2.34 -9.07 15.47
N LYS A 72 -1.88 -9.86 16.44
CA LYS A 72 -2.67 -10.93 17.10
C LYS A 72 -3.38 -11.88 16.10
N GLY A 73 -2.70 -12.24 15.00
CA GLY A 73 -3.24 -13.12 13.97
C GLY A 73 -4.32 -12.49 13.06
N ARG A 74 -4.48 -11.16 13.09
CA ARG A 74 -5.46 -10.43 12.28
C ARG A 74 -4.77 -9.38 11.40
N TYR A 75 -5.45 -9.03 10.33
CA TYR A 75 -5.10 -7.93 9.43
C TYR A 75 -6.17 -6.83 9.51
N TRP A 76 -5.72 -5.58 9.62
CA TRP A 76 -6.55 -4.40 9.44
C TRP A 76 -6.06 -3.67 8.21
N ILE A 77 -6.98 -3.36 7.29
CA ILE A 77 -6.67 -2.73 6.02
C ILE A 77 -7.59 -1.52 5.86
N ASP A 78 -6.98 -0.35 5.72
CA ASP A 78 -7.66 0.89 5.40
C ASP A 78 -7.37 1.26 3.94
N LEU A 79 -8.44 1.43 3.15
CA LEU A 79 -8.41 1.83 1.74
C LEU A 79 -9.13 3.17 1.52
N SER A 80 -9.50 3.90 2.57
CA SER A 80 -10.28 5.14 2.48
C SER A 80 -9.63 6.25 1.64
N GLY A 81 -8.31 6.21 1.48
CA GLY A 81 -7.54 7.13 0.64
C GLY A 81 -7.53 6.78 -0.85
N ILE A 82 -8.07 5.62 -1.23
CA ILE A 82 -8.19 5.16 -2.61
C ILE A 82 -9.63 5.40 -3.06
N ARG A 83 -9.79 6.10 -4.20
CA ARG A 83 -11.10 6.32 -4.81
C ARG A 83 -11.60 5.07 -5.55
N THR A 84 -10.71 4.47 -6.34
CA THR A 84 -10.99 3.23 -7.07
C THR A 84 -9.76 2.34 -7.05
N LEU A 85 -9.99 1.04 -6.97
CA LEU A 85 -8.97 0.01 -7.03
C LEU A 85 -9.35 -0.95 -8.16
N GLU A 86 -8.52 -1.02 -9.19
CA GLU A 86 -8.70 -1.98 -10.27
C GLU A 86 -7.86 -3.23 -10.01
N LEU A 87 -8.53 -4.38 -10.04
CA LEU A 87 -7.91 -5.69 -9.94
C LEU A 87 -8.14 -6.43 -11.25
N LYS A 88 -7.07 -6.95 -11.85
CA LYS A 88 -7.23 -7.89 -12.95
C LYS A 88 -7.73 -9.21 -12.40
N ALA A 89 -8.89 -9.65 -12.88
CA ALA A 89 -9.37 -11.00 -12.61
C ALA A 89 -8.34 -12.00 -13.17
N GLY A 90 -8.08 -13.07 -12.40
CA GLY A 90 -7.37 -14.23 -12.95
C GLY A 90 -8.19 -14.88 -14.08
N PRO A 91 -7.56 -15.77 -14.89
CA PRO A 91 -8.29 -16.56 -15.87
C PRO A 91 -9.39 -17.44 -15.22
#